data_AF-A0AAD9P6R1-F1
#
_entry.id   AF-A0AAD9P6R1-F1
#
_cell.length_a   1.000
_cell.length_b   1.000
_cell.length_c   1.000
_cell.angle_alpha   90.00
_cell.angle_beta   90.00
_cell.angle_gamma   90.00
#
_symmetry.space_group_name_H-M   'P 1'
#
loop_
_entity.id
_entity.type
_entity.pdbx_description
1 polymer ?
#
loop_
_entity_poly.entity_id
_entity_poly.type
_entity_poly.pdbx_seq_one_letter_code
_entity_poly.pdbx_strand_id
1 'polypeptide(L)'
;MKLHWLPVKQRVQYSILLLVFRAQHRLAPPYITDLLEQRATRVLRSTTNNDFYVPPSRSRYGDRMFSVAGPRLWNSLPAEMKKNGCLVTFKRLLKTHLFRAVYEV
;
A
#
# COMPACT_ATOMS: atom_id res chain seq x y z
N MET A 1 13.89 -17.16 22.42
CA MET A 1 12.73 -16.38 21.91
C MET A 1 13.23 -15.34 20.91
N LYS A 2 12.92 -15.47 19.61
CA LYS A 2 13.24 -14.44 18.61
C LYS A 2 12.08 -13.44 18.54
N LEU A 3 12.35 -12.16 18.77
CA LEU A 3 11.33 -11.13 18.71
C LEU A 3 10.94 -10.87 17.25
N HIS A 4 9.68 -11.13 16.89
CA HIS A 4 9.12 -10.92 15.55
C HIS A 4 8.83 -9.42 15.29
N TRP A 5 9.89 -8.61 15.40
CA TRP A 5 9.83 -7.16 15.24
C TRP A 5 10.17 -6.77 13.80
N LEU A 6 9.33 -5.93 13.20
CA LEU A 6 9.68 -5.28 11.95
C LEU A 6 10.71 -4.17 12.22
N PRO A 7 11.77 -4.06 11.39
CA PRO A 7 12.66 -2.91 11.43
C PRO A 7 11.91 -1.61 11.08
N VAL A 8 12.51 -0.48 11.43
CA VAL A 8 11.88 0.86 11.30
C VAL A 8 11.38 1.13 9.89
N LYS A 9 12.18 0.79 8.87
CA LYS A 9 11.82 1.00 7.45
C LYS A 9 10.50 0.31 7.09
N GLN A 10 10.30 -0.93 7.51
CA GLN A 10 9.10 -1.69 7.22
C GLN A 10 7.92 -1.25 8.07
N ARG A 11 8.13 -0.71 9.27
CA ARG A 11 7.05 -0.07 10.05
C ARG A 11 6.52 1.17 9.35
N VAL A 12 7.39 1.99 8.74
CA VAL A 12 6.98 3.14 7.93
C VAL A 12 6.14 2.67 6.72
N GLN A 13 6.63 1.66 5.99
CA GLN A 13 5.87 1.07 4.87
C GLN A 13 4.51 0.51 5.32
N TYR A 14 4.47 -0.18 6.46
CA TYR A 14 3.25 -0.72 7.05
C TYR A 14 2.23 0.39 7.33
N SER A 15 2.65 1.50 7.95
CA SER A 15 1.77 2.63 8.24
C SER A 15 1.24 3.30 6.97
N ILE A 16 2.09 3.50 5.96
CA ILE A 16 1.67 4.07 4.66
C ILE A 16 0.64 3.16 4.00
N LEU A 17 0.93 1.85 3.90
CA LEU A 17 0.03 0.87 3.28
C LEU A 17 -1.29 0.73 4.03
N LEU A 18 -1.27 0.83 5.36
CA LEU A 18 -2.48 0.83 6.17
C LEU A 18 -3.33 2.08 5.92
N LEU A 19 -2.70 3.23 5.71
CA LEU A 19 -3.39 4.47 5.37
C LEU A 19 -4.00 4.39 3.97
N VAL A 20 -3.29 3.83 2.99
CA VAL A 20 -3.81 3.57 1.64
C VAL A 20 -5.01 2.62 1.69
N PHE A 21 -4.94 1.54 2.46
CA PHE A 21 -6.08 0.63 2.65
C PHE A 21 -7.30 1.39 3.19
N ARG A 22 -7.11 2.20 4.24
CA ARG A 22 -8.21 2.99 4.81
C ARG A 22 -8.80 3.97 3.80
N ALA A 23 -7.97 4.63 3.01
CA ALA A 23 -8.43 5.53 1.95
C ALA A 23 -9.25 4.77 0.88
N GLN A 24 -8.77 3.62 0.40
CA GLN A 24 -9.46 2.79 -0.58
C GLN A 24 -10.84 2.33 -0.10
N HIS A 25 -10.98 2.04 1.19
CA HIS A 25 -12.23 1.61 1.81
C HIS A 25 -13.06 2.77 2.38
N ARG A 26 -12.72 4.03 2.07
CA ARG A 26 -13.39 5.25 2.58
C ARG A 26 -13.49 5.33 4.11
N LEU A 27 -12.51 4.74 4.79
CA LEU A 27 -12.32 4.80 6.24
C LEU A 27 -11.35 5.92 6.66
N ALA A 28 -10.70 6.57 5.70
CA ALA A 28 -9.88 7.75 5.92
C ALA A 28 -10.68 9.03 5.60
N PRO A 29 -10.30 10.19 6.17
CA PRO A 29 -10.89 11.46 5.78
C PRO A 29 -10.80 11.71 4.26
N PRO A 30 -11.74 12.49 3.67
CA PRO A 30 -11.77 12.76 2.24
C PRO A 30 -10.45 13.31 1.68
N TYR A 31 -9.85 14.27 2.38
CA TYR A 31 -8.59 14.89 1.95
C TYR A 31 -7.41 13.92 1.82
N ILE A 32 -7.41 12.75 2.49
CA ILE A 32 -6.40 11.71 2.28
C ILE A 32 -6.75 10.85 1.08
N THR A 33 -8.05 10.56 0.92
CA THR A 33 -8.56 9.74 -0.17
C THR A 33 -8.35 10.44 -1.51
N ASP A 34 -8.57 11.76 -1.54
CA ASP A 34 -8.39 12.60 -2.74
C ASP A 34 -6.93 12.72 -3.19
N LEU A 35 -5.96 12.37 -2.33
CA LEU A 35 -4.53 12.29 -2.71
C LEU A 35 -4.20 11.03 -3.50
N LEU A 36 -5.12 10.07 -3.58
CA LEU A 36 -4.91 8.79 -4.27
C LEU A 36 -5.84 8.71 -5.48
N GLU A 37 -5.24 8.75 -6.66
CA GLU A 37 -5.97 8.60 -7.92
C GLU A 37 -6.01 7.14 -8.33
N GLN A 38 -7.20 6.58 -8.52
CA GLN A 38 -7.33 5.21 -9.00
C GLN A 38 -6.87 5.13 -10.46
N ARG A 39 -6.09 4.10 -10.81
CA ARG A 39 -5.62 3.94 -12.19
C ARG A 39 -6.83 3.73 -13.09
N ALA A 40 -7.00 4.58 -14.11
CA ALA A 40 -8.07 4.43 -15.08
C ALA A 40 -8.06 3.02 -15.68
N THR A 41 -9.07 2.22 -15.33
CA THR A 41 -9.28 0.89 -15.91
C THR A 41 -9.72 1.09 -17.35
N ARG A 42 -8.79 1.10 -18.30
CA ARG A 42 -9.15 0.71 -19.65
C ARG A 42 -9.69 -0.71 -19.54
N VAL A 43 -11.00 -0.88 -19.78
CA VAL A 43 -11.73 -2.13 -19.60
C VAL A 43 -11.13 -3.19 -20.53
N LEU A 44 -10.17 -3.94 -20.01
CA LEU A 44 -9.71 -5.21 -20.55
C LEU A 44 -9.94 -6.23 -19.44
N ARG A 45 -10.53 -7.37 -19.80
CA ARG A 45 -11.15 -8.37 -18.91
C ARG A 45 -10.20 -9.05 -17.90
N SER A 46 -8.96 -8.57 -17.73
CA SER A 46 -7.91 -9.21 -16.93
C SER A 46 -7.17 -8.31 -15.92
N THR A 47 -7.56 -7.03 -15.74
CA THR A 47 -6.79 -6.11 -14.88
C THR A 47 -7.65 -5.28 -13.91
N THR A 48 -8.27 -5.91 -12.92
CA THR A 48 -8.83 -5.25 -11.72
C THR A 48 -7.92 -5.50 -10.51
N ASN A 49 -6.67 -5.06 -10.59
CA ASN A 49 -5.71 -5.21 -9.49
C ASN A 49 -5.86 -4.15 -8.37
N ASN A 50 -6.91 -3.32 -8.42
CA ASN A 50 -7.13 -2.19 -7.51
C ASN A 50 -5.87 -1.31 -7.37
N ASP A 51 -5.21 -1.03 -8.50
CA ASP A 51 -3.99 -0.23 -8.54
C ASP A 51 -4.30 1.27 -8.57
N PHE A 52 -3.39 2.06 -8.00
CA PHE A 52 -3.43 3.51 -8.06
C PHE A 52 -2.49 4.04 -9.15
N TYR A 53 -2.81 5.21 -9.68
CA TYR A 53 -1.87 5.98 -10.49
C TYR A 53 -0.72 6.47 -9.61
N VAL A 54 0.51 6.37 -10.13
CA VAL A 54 1.71 6.87 -9.46
C VAL A 54 2.16 8.13 -10.22
N PRO A 55 1.99 9.34 -9.66
CA PRO A 55 2.44 10.54 -10.32
C PRO A 55 3.97 10.58 -10.43
N PRO A 56 4.53 11.11 -11.52
CA PRO A 56 5.97 11.26 -11.66
C PRO A 56 6.49 12.28 -10.64
N SER A 57 7.62 11.96 -10.02
CA SER A 57 8.31 12.89 -9.12
C SER A 57 9.65 13.31 -9.70
N ARG A 58 10.01 14.58 -9.50
CA ARG A 58 11.29 15.15 -9.97
C ARG A 58 12.31 15.33 -8.83
N SER A 59 11.97 14.93 -7.61
CA SER A 59 12.84 15.07 -6.45
C SER A 59 12.68 13.94 -5.45
N ARG A 60 13.76 13.67 -4.70
CA ARG A 60 13.75 12.67 -3.61
C ARG A 60 12.74 12.99 -2.51
N TYR A 61 12.43 14.27 -2.32
CA TYR A 61 11.40 14.70 -1.38
C TYR A 61 10.01 14.37 -1.92
N GLY A 62 9.75 14.66 -3.19
CA GLY A 62 8.50 14.32 -3.84
C GLY A 62 8.24 12.81 -3.88
N ASP A 63 9.29 11.99 -4.06
CA ASP A 63 9.17 10.52 -3.98
C ASP A 63 8.64 10.01 -2.64
N ARG A 64 8.79 10.80 -1.56
CA ARG A 64 8.33 10.46 -0.21
C ARG A 64 6.94 10.98 0.11
N MET A 65 6.34 11.81 -0.75
CA MET A 65 4.97 12.30 -0.56
C MET A 65 4.00 11.13 -0.56
N PHE A 66 2.93 11.23 0.24
CA PHE A 66 1.93 10.15 0.33
C PHE A 66 1.29 9.83 -1.02
N SER A 67 0.99 10.84 -1.84
CA SER A 67 0.44 10.70 -3.20
C SER A 67 1.37 9.97 -4.18
N VAL A 68 2.66 9.82 -3.86
CA VAL A 68 3.63 9.06 -4.68
C VAL A 68 3.98 7.74 -4.00
N ALA A 69 4.44 7.78 -2.76
CA ALA A 69 4.90 6.63 -2.00
C ALA A 69 3.77 5.63 -1.69
N GLY A 70 2.56 6.12 -1.40
CA GLY A 70 1.38 5.30 -1.13
C GLY A 70 1.03 4.41 -2.33
N PRO A 71 0.68 5.00 -3.49
CA PRO A 71 0.44 4.26 -4.73
C PRO A 71 1.58 3.33 -5.12
N ARG A 72 2.84 3.79 -5.01
CA ARG A 72 4.02 3.00 -5.38
C ARG A 72 4.15 1.74 -4.52
N LEU A 73 4.02 1.88 -3.19
CA LEU A 73 4.07 0.73 -2.29
C LEU A 73 2.86 -0.18 -2.47
N TRP A 74 1.66 0.38 -2.61
CA TRP A 74 0.44 -0.39 -2.79
C TRP A 74 0.49 -1.26 -4.05
N ASN A 75 0.92 -0.69 -5.17
CA ASN A 75 0.99 -1.40 -6.45
C ASN A 75 2.01 -2.54 -6.43
N SER A 76 3.03 -2.49 -5.55
CA SER A 76 3.99 -3.57 -5.35
C SER A 76 3.43 -4.78 -4.57
N LEU A 77 2.25 -4.65 -3.95
CA LEU A 77 1.63 -5.74 -3.21
C LEU A 77 0.98 -6.77 -4.14
N PRO A 78 0.96 -8.06 -3.73
CA PRO A 78 0.20 -9.09 -4.42
C PRO A 78 -1.29 -8.75 -4.55
N ALA A 79 -1.89 -9.08 -5.69
CA ALA A 79 -3.31 -8.82 -5.98
C ALA A 79 -4.25 -9.38 -4.91
N GLU A 80 -3.95 -10.58 -4.40
CA GLU A 80 -4.77 -11.25 -3.38
C GLU A 80 -4.83 -10.47 -2.05
N MET A 81 -3.77 -9.74 -1.71
CA MET A 81 -3.76 -8.89 -0.51
C MET A 81 -4.61 -7.63 -0.70
N LYS A 82 -4.67 -7.10 -1.93
CA LYS A 82 -5.41 -5.88 -2.28
C LYS A 82 -6.93 -6.11 -2.44
N LYS A 83 -7.34 -7.33 -2.78
CA LYS A 83 -8.77 -7.70 -2.91
C LYS A 83 -9.47 -7.94 -1.58
N ASN A 84 -8.71 -8.12 -0.50
CA ASN A 84 -9.26 -8.40 0.81
C ASN A 84 -9.93 -7.16 1.42
N GLY A 85 -11.23 -7.22 1.70
CA GLY A 85 -11.97 -6.11 2.31
C GLY A 85 -11.83 -5.97 3.83
N CYS A 86 -11.18 -6.92 4.51
CA CYS A 86 -11.10 -6.92 5.97
C CYS A 86 -9.78 -6.32 6.48
N LEU A 87 -9.88 -5.22 7.24
CA LEU A 87 -8.73 -4.52 7.83
C LEU A 87 -7.89 -5.43 8.74
N VAL A 88 -8.52 -6.28 9.54
CA VAL A 88 -7.81 -7.18 10.48
C VAL A 88 -6.96 -8.19 9.72
N THR A 89 -7.54 -8.80 8.69
CA THR A 89 -6.84 -9.77 7.85
C THR A 89 -5.73 -9.09 7.04
N PHE A 90 -5.98 -7.90 6.49
CA PHE A 90 -4.98 -7.11 5.78
C PHE A 90 -3.77 -6.78 6.67
N LYS A 91 -3.99 -6.28 7.90
CA LYS A 91 -2.91 -5.99 8.88
C LYS A 91 -2.04 -7.22 9.14
N ARG A 92 -2.66 -8.38 9.37
CA ARG A 92 -1.93 -9.63 9.62
C ARG A 92 -1.09 -10.04 8.40
N LEU A 93 -1.70 -10.09 7.22
CA LEU A 93 -1.01 -10.47 5.99
C LEU A 93 0.12 -9.51 5.64
N LEU A 94 -0.11 -8.21 5.80
CA LEU A 94 0.89 -7.18 5.53
C LEU A 94 2.09 -7.29 6.45
N LYS A 95 1.85 -7.52 7.75
CA LYS A 95 2.91 -7.72 8.74
C LYS A 95 3.78 -8.93 8.36
N THR A 96 3.14 -10.05 7.98
CA THR A 96 3.85 -11.26 7.54
C THR A 96 4.64 -11.00 6.26
N HIS A 97 4.01 -10.41 5.24
CA HIS A 97 4.65 -10.11 3.96
C HIS A 97 5.92 -9.24 4.13
N LEU A 98 5.82 -8.16 4.90
CA LEU A 98 6.96 -7.28 5.17
C LEU A 98 8.04 -7.93 6.05
N PHE A 99 7.66 -8.86 6.93
CA PHE A 99 8.64 -9.60 7.73
C PHE A 99 9.44 -10.58 6.87
N ARG A 100 8.75 -11.36 6.02
CA ARG A 100 9.39 -12.29 5.07
C ARG A 100 10.36 -11.59 4.14
N ALA A 101 9.95 -10.44 3.60
CA ALA A 101 10.78 -9.63 2.71
C ALA A 101 12.12 -9.13 3.31
N VAL A 102 12.28 -9.21 4.64
CA VAL A 102 13.50 -8.78 5.34
C VAL A 102 14.32 -9.94 5.87
N TYR A 103 13.65 -10.97 6.39
CA TYR A 103 14.29 -12.02 7.18
C TYR A 103 14.30 -13.40 6.51
N GLU A 104 13.53 -13.60 5.43
CA GLU A 104 13.46 -14.86 4.67
C GLU A 104 14.01 -14.67 3.24
N VAL A 105 15.10 -13.90 3.10
CA VAL A 105 15.88 -13.84 1.85
C VAL A 105 16.80 -15.04 1.76
#